data_AF-A0A9D5VLT8-F1
#
_entry.id   AF-A0A9D5VLT8-F1
#
_cell.length_a   1.000
_cell.length_b   1.000
_cell.length_c   1.000
_cell.angle_alpha   90.00
_cell.angle_beta   90.00
_cell.angle_gamma   90.00
#
_symmetry.space_group_name_H-M   'P 1'
#
loop_
_entity.id
_entity.type
_entity.pdbx_description
1 polymer ?
#
loop_
_entity_poly.entity_id
_entity_poly.type
_entity_poly.pdbx_seq_one_letter_code
_entity_poly.pdbx_strand_id
1 'polypeptide(L)'
;MHFSIGRIFVLAALMVISSVSAYDKIIELGAVAGVPQLMGLEAAFVGLPYTSIGAAMGTFPINSIMQKKLTLPKVSLGSDFEVHPKATYELGGPSFFARFFPLSNAHEGLFFQLGMAMLDLTANVTGDLYSKSLRRVLVSKVFTGKGELDEKVYALTVGYQYVFSSGIFFSGGVGIAKLTRPTYTVSIGGEYLLFMMFLPSLRAEFENAKRELEAEIAKEVDEFYQEYKYIPSIFASLGVRF
;
A
#
# COMPACT_ATOMS: atom_id res chain seq x y z
N MET A 1 23.03 -5.58 -3.75
CA MET A 1 22.32 -6.69 -3.08
C MET A 1 21.33 -6.10 -2.09
N HIS A 2 20.07 -5.92 -2.49
CA HIS A 2 19.02 -5.49 -1.56
C HIS A 2 18.55 -6.70 -0.76
N PHE A 3 19.07 -6.84 0.45
CA PHE A 3 18.49 -7.73 1.44
C PHE A 3 17.15 -7.13 1.86
N SER A 4 16.05 -7.75 1.40
CA SER A 4 14.68 -7.35 1.78
C SER A 4 14.55 -7.47 3.30
N ILE A 5 14.36 -6.32 3.96
CA ILE A 5 14.11 -6.20 5.40
C ILE A 5 12.98 -7.15 5.84
N GLY A 6 11.99 -7.40 4.97
CA GLY A 6 10.91 -8.35 5.21
C GLY A 6 11.36 -9.79 5.44
N ARG A 7 12.41 -10.28 4.78
CA ARG A 7 12.94 -11.64 5.01
C ARG A 7 13.64 -11.76 6.37
N ILE A 8 14.40 -10.73 6.75
CA ILE A 8 15.07 -10.67 8.06
C ILE A 8 14.03 -10.56 9.17
N PHE A 9 12.92 -9.85 8.94
CA PHE A 9 11.85 -9.69 9.93
C PHE A 9 11.00 -10.95 10.11
N VAL A 10 10.65 -11.65 9.02
CA VAL A 10 9.98 -12.97 9.12
C VAL A 10 10.89 -13.97 9.82
N LEU A 11 12.20 -13.97 9.51
CA LEU A 11 13.19 -14.79 10.23
C LEU A 11 13.32 -14.39 11.70
N ALA A 12 13.31 -13.10 12.04
CA ALA A 12 13.39 -12.62 13.42
C ALA A 12 12.13 -12.98 14.22
N ALA A 13 10.94 -12.85 13.62
CA ALA A 13 9.68 -13.30 14.21
C ALA A 13 9.72 -14.82 14.45
N LEU A 14 10.15 -15.60 13.45
CA LEU A 14 10.33 -17.05 13.59
C LEU A 14 11.39 -17.45 14.64
N MET A 15 12.47 -16.67 14.79
CA MET A 15 13.52 -16.91 15.80
C MET A 15 13.04 -16.63 17.23
N VAL A 16 12.31 -15.54 17.48
CA VAL A 16 11.72 -15.26 18.80
C VAL A 16 10.72 -16.36 19.19
N ILE A 17 9.95 -16.86 18.21
CA ILE A 17 8.97 -17.95 18.39
C ILE A 17 9.62 -19.30 18.69
N SER A 18 10.84 -19.57 18.20
CA SER A 18 11.55 -20.84 18.42
C SER A 18 12.04 -21.09 19.86
N SER A 19 11.95 -20.08 20.74
CA SER A 19 12.44 -20.17 22.13
C SER A 19 11.38 -20.62 23.15
N VAL A 20 10.14 -20.90 22.73
CA VAL A 20 9.03 -21.27 23.61
C VAL A 20 8.56 -22.71 23.32
N SER A 21 9.26 -23.71 23.89
CA SER A 21 9.07 -25.14 23.63
C SER A 21 8.21 -25.87 24.70
N ALA A 22 6.92 -25.53 24.84
CA ALA A 22 6.04 -26.26 25.76
C ALA A 22 4.59 -26.49 25.31
N TYR A 23 4.16 -26.01 24.14
CA TYR A 23 2.76 -26.16 23.70
C TYR A 23 2.66 -26.81 22.32
N ASP A 24 1.75 -27.79 22.21
CA ASP A 24 1.31 -28.35 20.93
C ASP A 24 0.75 -27.22 20.06
N LYS A 25 1.24 -27.19 18.83
CA LYS A 25 0.90 -26.27 17.75
C LYS A 25 0.89 -24.76 18.08
N ILE A 26 2.02 -24.10 17.84
CA ILE A 26 2.26 -22.71 18.22
C ILE A 26 2.25 -21.71 17.05
N ILE A 27 2.14 -22.16 15.79
CA ILE A 27 2.27 -21.27 14.62
C ILE A 27 1.12 -21.46 13.62
N GLU A 28 0.59 -20.35 13.11
CA GLU A 28 -0.29 -20.29 11.94
C GLU A 28 0.45 -19.63 10.78
N LEU A 29 0.34 -20.20 9.58
CA LEU A 29 0.79 -19.59 8.32
C LEU A 29 -0.37 -19.58 7.33
N GLY A 30 -0.67 -18.44 6.70
CA GLY A 30 -1.80 -18.32 5.79
C GLY A 30 -1.59 -17.31 4.66
N ALA A 31 -2.48 -17.39 3.68
CA ALA A 31 -2.68 -16.34 2.70
C ALA A 31 -3.85 -15.47 3.14
N VAL A 32 -3.65 -14.15 3.17
CA VAL A 32 -4.64 -13.17 3.61
C VAL A 32 -4.99 -12.23 2.45
N ALA A 33 -6.24 -11.80 2.37
CA ALA A 33 -6.70 -10.77 1.46
C ALA A 33 -7.66 -9.84 2.19
N GLY A 34 -7.36 -8.54 2.24
CA GLY A 34 -8.24 -7.57 2.86
C GLY A 34 -7.58 -6.28 3.31
N VAL A 35 -8.31 -5.48 4.08
CA VAL A 35 -7.77 -4.30 4.77
C VAL A 35 -7.77 -4.62 6.26
N PRO A 36 -6.65 -4.41 6.99
CA PRO A 36 -5.44 -3.70 6.56
C PRO A 36 -4.31 -4.57 5.95
N GLN A 37 -4.42 -5.90 5.93
CA GLN A 37 -3.31 -6.80 5.59
C GLN A 37 -2.94 -6.90 4.09
N LEU A 38 -3.71 -6.25 3.21
CA LEU A 38 -3.65 -6.38 1.75
C LEU A 38 -3.77 -7.85 1.30
N MET A 39 -3.38 -8.15 0.06
CA MET A 39 -3.27 -9.52 -0.44
C MET A 39 -1.83 -10.01 -0.20
N GLY A 40 -1.65 -11.07 0.59
CA GLY A 40 -0.31 -11.46 1.02
C GLY A 40 -0.24 -12.72 1.87
N LEU A 41 0.89 -12.86 2.55
CA LEU A 41 1.16 -13.95 3.48
C LEU A 41 1.09 -13.42 4.91
N GLU A 42 0.46 -14.18 5.79
CA GLU A 42 0.43 -13.92 7.23
C GLU A 42 1.05 -15.07 8.02
N ALA A 43 1.64 -14.73 9.16
CA ALA A 43 2.14 -15.65 10.15
C ALA A 43 1.68 -15.18 11.54
N ALA A 44 1.19 -16.10 12.37
CA ALA A 44 0.78 -15.81 13.74
C ALA A 44 1.32 -16.83 14.74
N PHE A 45 1.65 -16.35 15.94
CA PHE A 45 1.91 -17.17 17.11
C PHE A 45 0.60 -17.38 17.88
N VAL A 46 0.28 -18.64 18.17
CA VAL A 46 -0.94 -19.09 18.89
C VAL A 46 -0.62 -19.76 20.23
N GLY A 47 0.58 -19.57 20.78
CA GLY A 47 0.96 -20.17 22.06
C GLY A 47 0.45 -19.44 23.30
N LEU A 48 -0.27 -18.32 23.16
CA LEU A 48 -0.86 -17.59 24.30
C LEU A 48 -2.33 -17.97 24.48
N PRO A 49 -2.80 -18.23 25.71
CA PRO A 49 -4.22 -18.49 25.94
C PRO A 49 -5.10 -17.35 25.39
N TYR A 50 -6.11 -17.72 24.60
CA TYR A 50 -7.12 -16.81 24.03
C TYR A 50 -6.56 -15.71 23.11
N THR A 51 -5.26 -15.65 22.84
CA THR A 51 -4.66 -14.54 22.09
C THR A 51 -3.68 -15.05 21.04
N SER A 52 -3.84 -14.60 19.79
CA SER A 52 -2.80 -14.79 18.77
C SER A 52 -2.20 -13.45 18.35
N ILE A 53 -0.91 -13.44 18.07
CA ILE A 53 -0.19 -12.25 17.62
C ILE A 53 0.54 -12.61 16.35
N GLY A 54 0.43 -11.77 15.33
CA GLY A 54 1.02 -12.07 14.04
C GLY A 54 1.40 -10.85 13.24
N ALA A 55 2.00 -11.14 12.10
CA ALA A 55 2.34 -10.17 11.08
C ALA A 55 1.94 -10.69 9.71
N ALA A 56 1.62 -9.79 8.80
CA ALA A 56 1.39 -10.10 7.40
C ALA A 56 2.16 -9.14 6.51
N MET A 57 2.57 -9.61 5.34
CA MET A 57 3.17 -8.78 4.30
C MET A 57 2.40 -9.02 3.02
N GLY A 58 1.90 -7.94 2.45
CA GLY A 58 1.04 -8.00 1.28
C GLY A 58 1.27 -6.88 0.30
N THR A 59 0.77 -7.07 -0.90
CA THR A 59 0.69 -6.07 -1.94
C THR A 59 -0.73 -6.01 -2.48
N PHE A 60 -1.10 -4.88 -3.06
CA PHE A 60 -2.36 -4.75 -3.77
C PHE A 60 -2.04 -4.50 -5.25
N PRO A 61 -2.34 -5.46 -6.14
CA PRO A 61 -2.06 -5.27 -7.56
C PRO A 61 -3.01 -4.21 -8.15
N ILE A 62 -2.47 -3.03 -8.45
CA ILE A 62 -3.21 -1.98 -9.14
C ILE A 62 -3.24 -2.32 -10.63
N ASN A 63 -4.29 -3.02 -11.06
CA ASN A 63 -4.44 -3.47 -12.45
C ASN A 63 -4.67 -2.30 -13.43
N SER A 64 -4.60 -2.58 -14.73
CA SER A 64 -4.73 -1.57 -15.79
C SER A 64 -6.07 -0.82 -15.80
N ILE A 65 -7.14 -1.41 -15.24
CA ILE A 65 -8.45 -0.76 -15.13
C ILE A 65 -8.42 0.27 -14.01
N MET A 66 -7.84 -0.08 -12.86
CA MET A 66 -7.67 0.85 -11.73
C MET A 66 -6.69 1.97 -12.08
N GLN A 67 -5.60 1.67 -12.79
CA GLN A 67 -4.66 2.69 -13.27
C GLN A 67 -5.33 3.72 -14.19
N LYS A 68 -6.30 3.31 -15.03
CA LYS A 68 -7.05 4.24 -15.89
C LYS A 68 -7.96 5.21 -15.12
N LYS A 69 -8.31 4.90 -13.87
CA LYS A 69 -9.10 5.79 -13.02
C LYS A 69 -8.23 6.76 -12.21
N LEU A 70 -6.95 6.43 -12.05
CA LEU A 70 -5.95 7.25 -11.38
C LEU A 70 -5.21 8.09 -12.44
N THR A 71 -5.92 9.01 -13.07
CA THR A 71 -5.33 9.91 -14.07
C THR A 71 -4.79 11.16 -13.42
N LEU A 72 -3.58 11.55 -13.79
CA LEU A 72 -3.01 12.83 -13.38
C LEU A 72 -3.51 13.97 -14.29
N PRO A 73 -3.67 15.19 -13.75
CA PRO A 73 -4.11 16.35 -14.50
C PRO A 73 -3.07 16.73 -15.58
N LYS A 74 -3.55 17.19 -16.73
CA LYS A 74 -2.67 17.68 -17.80
C LYS A 74 -2.15 19.06 -17.45
N VAL A 75 -0.90 19.34 -17.78
CA VAL A 75 -0.28 20.63 -17.49
C VAL A 75 0.04 21.36 -18.79
N SER A 76 -0.42 22.60 -18.95
CA SER A 76 -0.13 23.40 -20.16
C SER A 76 1.25 24.05 -20.07
N LEU A 77 1.97 24.04 -21.19
CA LEU A 77 3.23 24.77 -21.37
C LEU A 77 3.01 25.78 -22.50
N GLY A 78 2.62 27.00 -22.12
CA GLY A 78 2.23 28.05 -23.05
C GLY A 78 0.98 27.70 -23.88
N SER A 79 0.87 28.30 -25.07
CA SER A 79 -0.29 28.16 -25.96
C SER A 79 -0.32 26.85 -26.76
N ASP A 80 0.85 26.32 -27.12
CA ASP A 80 0.97 25.27 -28.14
C ASP A 80 1.33 23.88 -27.61
N PHE A 81 1.70 23.78 -26.33
CA PHE A 81 2.18 22.53 -25.75
C PHE A 81 1.42 22.16 -24.47
N GLU A 82 1.27 20.86 -24.24
CA GLU A 82 0.76 20.28 -23.00
C GLU A 82 1.63 19.10 -22.61
N VAL A 83 1.77 18.86 -21.32
CA VAL A 83 2.33 17.62 -20.80
C VAL A 83 1.20 16.74 -20.33
N HIS A 84 1.19 15.51 -20.81
CA HIS A 84 0.25 14.47 -20.43
C HIS A 84 0.94 13.50 -19.47
N PRO A 85 0.81 13.70 -18.15
CA PRO A 85 1.37 12.78 -17.17
C PRO A 85 0.63 11.45 -17.15
N LYS A 86 1.39 10.40 -16.87
CA LYS A 86 0.94 9.03 -16.65
C LYS A 86 1.66 8.50 -15.42
N ALA A 87 0.95 7.78 -14.56
CA ALA A 87 1.53 7.17 -13.38
C ALA A 87 1.25 5.67 -13.36
N THR A 88 2.26 4.89 -12.98
CA THR A 88 2.11 3.50 -12.58
C THR A 88 2.27 3.40 -11.08
N TYR A 89 1.30 2.75 -10.43
CA TYR A 89 1.18 2.70 -8.98
C TYR A 89 1.44 1.30 -8.45
N GLU A 90 2.11 1.22 -7.32
CA GLU A 90 2.33 0.00 -6.54
C GLU A 90 1.99 0.27 -5.08
N LEU A 91 1.14 -0.57 -4.49
CA LEU A 91 0.75 -0.49 -3.08
C LEU A 91 1.19 -1.75 -2.36
N GLY A 92 1.88 -1.62 -1.25
CA GLY A 92 2.26 -2.76 -0.42
C GLY A 92 2.67 -2.36 0.98
N GLY A 93 3.02 -3.35 1.79
CA GLY A 93 3.65 -3.09 3.07
C GLY A 93 3.42 -4.17 4.12
N PRO A 94 4.10 -4.05 5.27
CA PRO A 94 3.90 -4.93 6.40
C PRO A 94 2.69 -4.51 7.24
N SER A 95 2.12 -5.49 7.92
CA SER A 95 1.06 -5.31 8.90
C SER A 95 1.27 -6.23 10.10
N PHE A 96 0.71 -5.83 11.23
CA PHE A 96 0.75 -6.53 12.51
C PHE A 96 -0.66 -6.67 13.03
N PHE A 97 -0.94 -7.74 13.74
CA PHE A 97 -2.24 -7.95 14.33
C PHE A 97 -2.15 -8.71 15.65
N ALA A 98 -3.16 -8.48 16.48
CA ALA A 98 -3.46 -9.29 17.65
C ALA A 98 -4.92 -9.71 17.59
N ARG A 99 -5.19 -11.01 17.67
CA ARG A 99 -6.54 -11.59 17.72
C ARG A 99 -6.82 -12.08 19.13
N PHE A 100 -7.97 -11.72 19.68
CA PHE A 100 -8.47 -12.17 20.98
C PHE A 100 -9.71 -13.03 20.79
N PHE A 101 -9.66 -14.27 21.30
CA PHE A 101 -10.69 -15.30 21.21
C PHE A 101 -11.40 -15.45 22.56
N PRO A 102 -12.45 -14.66 22.84
CA PRO A 102 -13.05 -14.60 24.18
C PRO A 102 -13.63 -15.94 24.68
N LEU A 103 -13.94 -16.87 23.77
CA LEU A 103 -14.70 -18.09 24.09
C LEU A 103 -13.88 -19.38 23.92
N SER A 104 -12.63 -19.30 23.45
CA SER A 104 -11.85 -20.49 23.09
C SER A 104 -10.36 -20.28 23.28
N ASN A 105 -9.74 -21.12 24.10
CA ASN A 105 -8.29 -21.24 24.21
C ASN A 105 -7.67 -21.99 23.02
N ALA A 106 -8.48 -22.63 22.17
CA ALA A 106 -8.04 -23.35 20.98
C ALA A 106 -7.92 -22.44 19.75
N HIS A 107 -8.09 -21.12 19.90
CA HIS A 107 -8.03 -20.14 18.81
C HIS A 107 -8.99 -20.49 17.67
N GLU A 108 -10.22 -20.86 18.04
CA GLU A 108 -11.32 -21.18 17.14
C GLU A 108 -12.57 -20.45 17.62
N GLY A 109 -13.41 -20.01 16.69
CA GLY A 109 -14.64 -19.30 16.96
C GLY A 109 -14.51 -17.79 16.76
N LEU A 110 -15.34 -17.05 17.48
CA LEU A 110 -15.38 -15.60 17.41
C LEU A 110 -14.08 -14.99 17.93
N PHE A 111 -13.60 -13.94 17.25
CA PHE A 111 -12.46 -13.16 17.69
C PHE A 111 -12.65 -11.65 17.49
N PHE A 112 -11.92 -10.89 18.29
CA PHE A 112 -11.66 -9.46 18.08
C PHE A 112 -10.22 -9.29 17.60
N GLN A 113 -10.02 -8.58 16.51
CA GLN A 113 -8.69 -8.33 15.97
C GLN A 113 -8.38 -6.83 15.94
N LEU A 114 -7.27 -6.48 16.59
CA LEU A 114 -6.59 -5.20 16.46
C LEU A 114 -5.49 -5.35 15.41
N GLY A 115 -5.49 -4.49 14.40
CA GLY A 115 -4.51 -4.50 13.31
C GLY A 115 -3.82 -3.15 13.15
N MET A 116 -2.57 -3.17 12.69
CA MET A 116 -1.83 -2.00 12.24
C MET A 116 -1.11 -2.35 10.94
N ALA A 117 -1.27 -1.57 9.87
CA ALA A 117 -0.47 -1.69 8.66
C ALA A 117 0.35 -0.42 8.43
N MET A 118 1.52 -0.59 7.84
CA MET A 118 2.30 0.47 7.21
C MET A 118 2.17 0.25 5.71
N LEU A 119 1.43 1.13 5.05
CA LEU A 119 1.14 1.07 3.63
C LEU A 119 2.05 2.05 2.89
N ASP A 120 2.79 1.51 1.93
CA ASP A 120 3.69 2.27 1.08
C ASP A 120 3.09 2.26 -0.33
N LEU A 121 2.65 3.42 -0.80
CA LEU A 121 2.20 3.64 -2.17
C LEU A 121 3.31 4.33 -2.96
N THR A 122 3.88 3.63 -3.93
CA THR A 122 4.84 4.19 -4.87
C THR A 122 4.17 4.51 -6.20
N ALA A 123 4.40 5.71 -6.73
CA ALA A 123 3.95 6.14 -8.03
C ALA A 123 5.16 6.52 -8.90
N ASN A 124 5.37 5.80 -10.00
CA ASN A 124 6.33 6.22 -11.03
C ASN A 124 5.60 7.06 -12.06
N VAL A 125 5.91 8.35 -12.11
CA VAL A 125 5.25 9.33 -12.99
C VAL A 125 6.12 9.59 -14.21
N THR A 126 5.52 9.60 -15.39
CA THR A 126 6.17 9.99 -16.64
C THR A 126 5.28 10.97 -17.39
N GLY A 127 5.87 12.00 -18.01
CA GLY A 127 5.14 12.97 -18.81
C GLY A 127 5.47 12.85 -20.29
N ASP A 128 4.46 12.81 -21.15
CA ASP A 128 4.64 12.93 -22.60
C ASP A 128 4.32 14.37 -23.04
N LEU A 129 5.20 14.98 -23.83
CA LEU A 129 4.97 16.30 -24.42
C LEU A 129 4.08 16.16 -25.64
N TYR A 130 2.96 16.86 -25.60
CA TYR A 130 1.94 16.89 -26.63
C TYR A 130 1.87 18.28 -27.28
N SER A 131 1.79 18.32 -28.60
CA SER A 131 1.52 19.57 -29.33
C SER A 131 0.02 19.72 -29.57
N LYS A 132 -0.55 20.82 -29.09
CA LYS A 132 -1.97 21.15 -29.31
C LYS A 132 -2.25 21.40 -30.79
N SER A 133 -1.34 22.09 -31.48
CA SER A 133 -1.45 22.43 -32.90
C SER A 133 -1.32 21.21 -33.81
N LEU A 134 -0.35 20.33 -33.55
CA LEU A 134 -0.13 19.12 -34.37
C LEU A 134 -0.95 17.91 -33.91
N ARG A 135 -1.69 18.04 -32.79
CA ARG A 135 -2.49 16.98 -32.16
C ARG A 135 -1.75 15.64 -32.03
N ARG A 136 -0.48 15.69 -31.64
CA ARG A 136 0.35 14.49 -31.48
C ARG A 136 1.36 14.64 -30.36
N VAL A 137 1.79 13.50 -29.81
CA VAL A 137 2.96 13.43 -28.93
C VAL A 137 4.18 13.79 -29.76
N LEU A 138 4.94 14.77 -29.29
CA LEU A 138 6.21 15.18 -29.90
C LEU A 138 7.39 14.44 -29.29
N VAL A 139 7.40 14.32 -27.96
CA VAL A 139 8.48 13.69 -27.20
C VAL A 139 7.86 12.93 -26.05
N SER A 140 8.23 11.66 -25.90
CA SER A 140 7.81 10.85 -24.76
C SER A 140 8.78 11.00 -23.59
N LYS A 141 8.26 10.84 -22.36
CA LYS A 141 9.05 10.90 -21.11
C LYS A 141 9.89 12.17 -20.96
N VAL A 142 9.32 13.33 -21.29
CA VAL A 142 9.97 14.64 -21.08
C VAL A 142 10.22 14.96 -19.61
N PHE A 143 9.49 14.28 -18.70
CA PHE A 143 9.83 14.27 -17.29
C PHE A 143 9.55 12.89 -16.68
N THR A 144 10.26 12.61 -15.60
CA THR A 144 10.16 11.38 -14.82
C THR A 144 10.14 11.75 -13.34
N GLY A 145 9.06 11.44 -12.66
CA GLY A 145 8.92 11.66 -11.23
C GLY A 145 8.74 10.37 -10.47
N LYS A 146 9.02 10.44 -9.17
CA LYS A 146 8.64 9.43 -8.20
C LYS A 146 7.80 10.10 -7.12
N GLY A 147 6.63 9.54 -6.86
CA GLY A 147 5.82 9.82 -5.68
C GLY A 147 5.94 8.65 -4.72
N GLU A 148 6.19 8.94 -3.45
CA GLU A 148 6.12 7.96 -2.37
C GLU A 148 5.12 8.49 -1.34
N LEU A 149 4.19 7.65 -0.92
CA LEU A 149 3.21 7.95 0.11
C LEU A 149 3.24 6.83 1.13
N ASP A 150 3.58 7.18 2.37
CA ASP A 150 3.62 6.28 3.51
C ASP A 150 2.44 6.58 4.43
N GLU A 151 1.66 5.55 4.72
CA GLU A 151 0.40 5.68 5.44
C GLU A 151 0.22 4.58 6.48
N LYS A 152 -0.10 4.96 7.72
CA LYS A 152 -0.38 3.99 8.79
C LYS A 152 -1.87 3.76 8.92
N VAL A 153 -2.28 2.49 8.93
CA VAL A 153 -3.69 2.12 9.05
C VAL A 153 -3.90 1.32 10.31
N TYR A 154 -4.79 1.79 11.19
CA TYR A 154 -5.18 1.06 12.39
C TYR A 154 -6.56 0.45 12.19
N ALA A 155 -6.71 -0.84 12.43
CA ALA A 155 -7.98 -1.54 12.23
C ALA A 155 -8.47 -2.18 13.52
N LEU A 156 -9.79 -2.15 13.71
CA LEU A 156 -10.50 -2.94 14.69
C LEU A 156 -11.55 -3.77 13.96
N THR A 157 -11.48 -5.09 14.13
CA THR A 157 -12.31 -6.06 13.41
C THR A 157 -12.89 -7.09 14.35
N VAL A 158 -14.07 -7.58 13.99
CA VAL A 158 -14.70 -8.75 14.60
C VAL A 158 -14.77 -9.82 13.52
N GLY A 159 -14.42 -11.05 13.88
CA GLY A 159 -14.39 -12.13 12.92
C GLY A 159 -14.67 -13.49 13.53
N TYR A 160 -14.58 -14.49 12.68
CA TYR A 160 -14.70 -15.89 13.05
C TYR A 160 -13.57 -16.69 12.42
N GLN A 161 -12.95 -17.55 13.19
CA GLN A 161 -11.94 -18.49 12.73
C GLN A 161 -12.46 -19.92 12.90
N TYR A 162 -12.41 -20.70 11.83
CA TYR A 162 -12.72 -22.12 11.85
C TYR A 162 -11.45 -22.92 11.64
N VAL A 163 -11.23 -23.95 12.45
CA VAL A 163 -10.05 -24.81 12.36
C VAL A 163 -10.51 -26.22 12.04
N PHE A 164 -10.13 -26.70 10.86
CA PHE A 164 -10.41 -28.06 10.44
C PHE A 164 -9.52 -29.04 11.23
N SER A 165 -9.99 -30.29 11.39
CA SER A 165 -9.25 -31.35 12.11
C SER A 165 -7.85 -31.63 11.54
N SER A 166 -7.60 -31.28 10.27
CA SER A 166 -6.30 -31.36 9.61
C SER A 166 -5.30 -30.25 10.01
N GLY A 167 -5.71 -29.30 10.85
CA GLY A 167 -4.92 -28.11 11.16
C GLY A 167 -5.01 -27.01 10.10
N ILE A 168 -5.82 -27.18 9.05
CA ILE A 168 -6.16 -26.09 8.13
C ILE A 168 -7.06 -25.10 8.88
N PHE A 169 -6.89 -23.80 8.68
CA PHE A 169 -7.80 -22.79 9.23
C PHE A 169 -8.31 -21.87 8.15
N PHE A 170 -9.53 -21.39 8.34
CA PHE A 170 -10.11 -20.28 7.59
C PHE A 170 -10.55 -19.22 8.61
N SER A 171 -10.21 -17.96 8.37
CA SER A 171 -10.72 -16.86 9.16
C SER A 171 -11.22 -15.73 8.27
N GLY A 172 -12.23 -15.02 8.76
CA GLY A 172 -12.76 -13.85 8.10
C GLY A 172 -13.27 -12.86 9.12
N GLY A 173 -13.21 -11.59 8.78
CA GLY A 173 -13.62 -10.53 9.69
C GLY A 173 -14.05 -9.27 8.96
N VAL A 174 -14.86 -8.48 9.67
CA VAL A 174 -15.33 -7.17 9.24
C VAL A 174 -15.15 -6.17 10.37
N GLY A 175 -15.01 -4.90 10.02
CA GLY A 175 -14.84 -3.84 11.01
C GLY A 175 -14.51 -2.50 10.36
N ILE A 176 -13.73 -1.71 11.08
CA ILE A 176 -13.38 -0.36 10.70
C ILE A 176 -11.86 -0.18 10.74
N ALA A 177 -11.33 0.48 9.73
CA ALA A 177 -9.96 0.93 9.68
C ALA A 177 -9.92 2.46 9.70
N LYS A 178 -8.96 3.00 10.43
CA LYS A 178 -8.65 4.42 10.53
C LYS A 178 -7.35 4.67 9.79
N LEU A 179 -7.43 5.55 8.80
CA LEU A 179 -6.28 6.12 8.12
C LEU A 179 -5.65 7.18 9.05
N THR A 180 -4.32 7.22 9.11
CA THR A 180 -3.56 8.35 9.62
C THR A 180 -3.38 9.41 8.56
N ARG A 181 -2.76 10.54 8.93
CA ARG A 181 -2.36 11.50 7.92
C ARG A 181 -1.15 10.92 7.17
N PRO A 182 -1.23 10.73 5.84
CA PRO A 182 -0.12 10.18 5.08
C PRO A 182 1.06 11.15 5.08
N THR A 183 2.27 10.61 5.06
CA THR A 183 3.47 11.36 4.72
C THR A 183 3.74 11.10 3.24
N TYR A 184 3.98 12.16 2.47
CA TYR A 184 4.27 12.00 1.05
C TYR A 184 5.53 12.76 0.67
N THR A 185 6.25 12.21 -0.29
CA THR A 185 7.31 12.90 -1.01
C THR A 185 7.01 12.79 -2.50
N VAL A 186 7.01 13.92 -3.19
CA VAL A 186 6.89 13.97 -4.65
C VAL A 186 8.18 14.60 -5.16
N SER A 187 8.91 13.82 -5.95
CA SER A 187 10.11 14.30 -6.64
C SER A 187 9.90 14.15 -8.11
N ILE A 188 9.58 15.25 -8.79
CA ILE A 188 9.49 15.27 -10.25
C ILE A 188 10.85 15.70 -10.81
N GLY A 189 11.57 14.77 -11.42
CA GLY A 189 12.82 15.02 -12.14
C GLY A 189 12.62 14.97 -13.66
N GLY A 190 13.69 15.20 -14.41
CA GLY A 190 13.69 15.06 -15.86
C GLY A 190 14.98 15.58 -16.46
N GLU A 191 15.55 14.84 -17.41
CA GLU A 191 16.70 15.32 -18.15
C GLU A 191 16.22 16.28 -19.26
N TYR A 192 16.76 17.50 -19.18
CA TYR A 192 16.58 18.64 -20.07
C TYR A 192 17.12 18.37 -21.49
N LEU A 193 16.62 17.35 -22.19
CA LEU A 193 17.55 16.70 -23.09
C LEU A 193 17.84 17.37 -24.42
N LEU A 194 17.09 18.37 -24.92
CA LEU A 194 17.53 19.18 -26.08
C LEU A 194 16.57 20.34 -26.43
N PHE A 195 15.26 20.18 -26.24
CA PHE A 195 14.24 21.10 -26.79
C PHE A 195 14.19 22.48 -26.09
N MET A 196 14.52 22.54 -24.79
CA MET A 196 14.45 23.78 -24.00
C MET A 196 15.70 24.66 -24.11
N MET A 197 16.83 24.13 -24.61
CA MET A 197 18.00 24.97 -24.93
C MET A 197 17.66 26.04 -25.98
N PHE A 198 16.64 25.79 -26.80
CA PHE A 198 16.18 26.70 -27.84
C PHE A 198 15.08 27.67 -27.37
N LEU A 199 14.49 27.46 -26.18
CA LEU A 199 13.37 28.27 -25.67
C LEU A 199 13.48 28.51 -24.14
N PRO A 200 14.30 29.48 -23.71
CA PRO A 200 14.52 29.80 -22.30
C PRO A 200 13.24 30.17 -21.53
N SER A 201 12.24 30.73 -22.21
CA SER A 201 10.94 31.11 -21.62
C SER A 201 10.18 29.90 -21.09
N LEU A 202 10.27 28.75 -21.76
CA LEU A 202 9.58 27.53 -21.33
C LEU A 202 10.15 26.95 -20.03
N ARG A 203 11.39 27.30 -19.66
CA ARG A 203 12.02 26.78 -18.44
C ARG A 203 11.31 27.24 -17.19
N ALA A 204 10.95 28.53 -17.14
CA ALA A 204 10.19 29.08 -16.02
C ALA A 204 8.79 28.48 -15.96
N GLU A 205 8.13 28.32 -17.11
CA GLU A 205 6.81 27.68 -17.20
C GLU A 205 6.83 26.22 -16.75
N PHE A 206 7.89 25.49 -17.07
CA PHE A 206 8.06 24.10 -16.67
C PHE A 206 8.32 23.92 -15.17
N GLU A 207 9.16 24.77 -14.58
CA GLU A 207 9.37 24.77 -13.12
C GLU A 207 8.10 25.18 -12.36
N ASN A 208 7.30 26.09 -12.91
CA ASN A 208 5.99 26.43 -12.36
C ASN A 208 5.01 25.26 -12.48
N ALA A 209 4.93 24.63 -13.65
CA ALA A 209 4.12 23.44 -13.92
C ALA A 209 4.44 22.28 -12.96
N LYS A 210 5.72 22.08 -12.66
CA LYS A 210 6.17 21.09 -11.67
C LYS A 210 5.62 21.41 -10.28
N ARG A 211 5.78 22.65 -9.82
CA ARG A 211 5.29 23.08 -8.49
C ARG A 211 3.78 23.04 -8.39
N GLU A 212 3.07 23.40 -9.46
CA GLU A 212 1.60 23.31 -9.52
C GLU A 212 1.14 21.84 -9.40
N LEU A 213 1.77 20.92 -10.13
CA LEU A 213 1.45 19.50 -10.04
C LEU A 213 1.78 18.92 -8.65
N GLU A 214 2.90 19.30 -8.05
CA GLU A 214 3.25 18.93 -6.68
C GLU A 214 2.20 19.45 -5.67
N ALA A 215 1.76 20.70 -5.81
CA ALA A 215 0.74 21.30 -4.95
C ALA A 215 -0.65 20.68 -5.14
N GLU A 216 -1.01 20.30 -6.36
CA GLU A 216 -2.28 19.65 -6.68
C GLU A 216 -2.33 18.22 -6.09
N ILE A 217 -1.25 17.44 -6.25
CA ILE A 217 -1.12 16.11 -5.62
C ILE A 217 -1.23 16.23 -4.09
N ALA A 218 -0.51 17.19 -3.51
CA ALA A 218 -0.55 17.45 -2.07
C ALA A 218 -1.98 17.74 -1.58
N LYS A 219 -2.71 18.59 -2.31
CA LYS A 219 -4.09 18.96 -2.01
C LYS A 219 -5.03 17.77 -2.12
N GLU A 220 -4.96 16.99 -3.19
CA GLU A 220 -5.81 15.80 -3.38
C GLU A 220 -5.57 14.76 -2.28
N VAL A 221 -4.33 14.54 -1.86
CA VAL A 221 -3.98 13.63 -0.76
C VAL A 221 -4.59 14.10 0.56
N ASP A 222 -4.47 15.40 0.88
CA ASP A 222 -5.06 15.97 2.09
C ASP A 222 -6.60 15.93 2.05
N GLU A 223 -7.24 16.22 0.90
CA GLU A 223 -8.69 16.14 0.72
C GLU A 223 -9.20 14.71 0.89
N PHE A 224 -8.54 13.73 0.26
CA PHE A 224 -8.86 12.31 0.41
C PHE A 224 -8.80 11.88 1.87
N TYR A 225 -7.77 12.30 2.61
CA TYR A 225 -7.65 11.97 4.03
C TYR A 225 -8.79 12.56 4.87
N GLN A 226 -9.23 13.80 4.59
CA GLN A 226 -10.35 14.40 5.31
C GLN A 226 -11.68 13.68 5.03
N GLU A 227 -11.89 13.22 3.81
CA GLU A 227 -13.11 12.52 3.41
C GLU A 227 -13.15 11.06 3.91
N TYR A 228 -12.02 10.34 3.80
CA TYR A 228 -11.94 8.88 4.01
C TYR A 228 -11.13 8.48 5.25
N LYS A 229 -11.14 9.31 6.29
CA LYS A 229 -10.44 9.02 7.56
C LYS A 229 -10.77 7.64 8.15
N TYR A 230 -11.99 7.17 7.92
CA TYR A 230 -12.43 5.83 8.30
C TYR A 230 -12.94 5.07 7.08
N ILE A 231 -12.44 3.85 6.90
CA ILE A 231 -12.84 2.96 5.82
C ILE A 231 -13.31 1.61 6.39
N PRO A 232 -14.21 0.88 5.70
CA PRO A 232 -14.52 -0.48 6.06
C PRO A 232 -13.26 -1.36 6.04
N SER A 233 -13.07 -2.15 7.09
CA SER A 233 -12.05 -3.19 7.15
C SER A 233 -12.73 -4.54 6.90
N ILE A 234 -12.28 -5.27 5.90
CA ILE A 234 -12.78 -6.60 5.56
C ILE A 234 -11.56 -7.44 5.22
N PHE A 235 -11.46 -8.64 5.78
CA PHE A 235 -10.41 -9.58 5.40
C PHE A 235 -10.90 -11.02 5.43
N ALA A 236 -10.19 -11.86 4.68
CA ALA A 236 -10.26 -13.31 4.75
C ALA A 236 -8.84 -13.88 4.74
N SER A 237 -8.63 -14.96 5.49
CA SER A 237 -7.36 -15.69 5.54
C SER A 237 -7.61 -17.20 5.47
N LEU A 238 -6.73 -17.91 4.78
CA LEU A 238 -6.73 -19.36 4.66
C LEU A 238 -5.32 -19.88 4.86
N GLY A 239 -5.14 -20.86 5.74
CA GLY A 239 -3.81 -21.31 6.10
C GLY A 239 -3.76 -22.64 6.84
N VAL A 240 -2.60 -22.91 7.44
CA VAL A 240 -2.26 -24.12 8.17
C VAL A 240 -1.69 -23.76 9.55
N ARG A 241 -2.04 -24.58 10.55
CA ARG A 241 -1.60 -24.48 11.94
C ARG A 241 -0.72 -25.68 12.29
N PHE A 242 0.50 -25.37 12.73
CA PHE A 242 1.56 -26.32 13.11
C PHE A 242 1.82 -26.30 14.58
#